data_AF-A0A1V3QLM0-F1
#
_entry.id   AF-A0A1V3QLM0-F1
#
_cell.length_a   1.000
_cell.length_b   1.000
_cell.length_c   1.000
_cell.angle_alpha   90.00
_cell.angle_beta   90.00
_cell.angle_gamma   90.00
#
_symmetry.space_group_name_H-M   'P 1'
#
loop_
_entity.id
_entity.type
_entity.pdbx_description
1 polymer ?
#
loop_
_entity_poly.entity_id
_entity_poly.type
_entity_poly.pdbx_seq_one_letter_code
_entity_poly.pdbx_strand_id
1 'polypeptide(L)' 'MARFQPCATSRSTDRSGHVQNVLAEISPSAERDIAYLCGNPNMVDAAFAALKEFGLPVPQIRREKYISSR' A
#
# COMPACT_ATOMS: atom_id res chain seq x y z
N MET A 1 1.87 -26.94 20.34
CA MET A 1 2.72 -26.93 19.13
C MET A 1 1.97 -26.19 18.04
N ALA A 2 2.15 -24.88 17.92
CA ALA A 2 1.53 -24.09 16.85
C ALA A 2 2.27 -24.43 15.54
N ARG A 3 1.56 -25.02 14.58
CA ARG A 3 2.11 -25.31 13.26
C ARG A 3 2.39 -23.97 12.58
N PHE A 4 3.65 -23.62 12.41
CA PHE A 4 4.06 -22.67 11.37
C PHE A 4 3.70 -23.32 10.04
N GLN A 5 2.60 -22.87 9.44
CA GLN A 5 2.25 -23.29 8.10
C GLN A 5 3.29 -22.68 7.15
N PRO A 6 3.98 -23.48 6.32
CA PRO A 6 4.85 -22.92 5.29
C PRO A 6 4.02 -21.97 4.44
N CYS A 7 4.53 -20.76 4.22
CA CYS A 7 3.90 -19.78 3.35
C CYS A 7 3.61 -20.46 2.00
N ALA A 8 2.38 -20.32 1.50
CA ALA A 8 1.96 -20.87 0.22
C ALA A 8 3.00 -20.52 -0.87
N THR A 9 3.28 -21.45 -1.78
CA THR A 9 4.14 -21.20 -2.94
C THR A 9 3.67 -19.92 -3.63
N SER A 10 4.56 -18.93 -3.76
CA SER A 10 4.25 -17.65 -4.42
C SER A 10 3.66 -17.93 -5.79
N ARG A 11 2.50 -17.33 -6.08
CA ARG A 11 1.86 -17.45 -7.39
C ARG A 11 2.68 -16.66 -8.41
N SER A 12 2.48 -16.94 -9.69
CA SER A 12 3.17 -16.23 -10.78
C SER A 12 2.94 -14.71 -10.79
N THR A 13 1.88 -14.23 -10.13
CA THR A 13 1.53 -12.81 -9.99
C THR A 13 2.02 -12.18 -8.67
N ASP A 14 2.62 -12.97 -7.77
CA ASP A 14 3.23 -12.41 -6.56
C ASP A 14 4.44 -11.55 -6.92
N ARG A 15 4.58 -10.41 -6.24
CA ARG A 15 5.68 -9.46 -6.44
C ARG A 15 6.51 -9.42 -5.17
N SER A 16 7.80 -9.69 -5.29
CA SER A 16 8.74 -9.49 -4.18
C SER A 16 9.02 -8.00 -3.99
N GLY A 17 9.17 -7.58 -2.73
CA GLY A 17 9.49 -6.20 -2.37
C GLY A 17 8.36 -5.52 -1.59
N HIS A 18 8.21 -4.21 -1.78
CA HIS A 18 7.24 -3.41 -1.05
C HIS A 18 6.12 -2.90 -1.95
N VAL A 19 4.92 -2.74 -1.37
CA VAL A 19 3.71 -2.27 -2.07
C VAL A 19 3.91 -0.97 -2.82
N GLN A 20 4.67 -0.01 -2.27
CA GLN A 20 4.90 1.28 -2.93
C GLN A 20 5.65 1.16 -4.26
N ASN A 21 6.40 0.07 -4.50
CA ASN A 21 7.15 -0.12 -5.74
C ASN A 21 6.25 -0.53 -6.91
N VAL A 22 5.14 -1.21 -6.63
CA VAL A 22 4.18 -1.69 -7.64
C VAL A 22 2.96 -0.79 -7.76
N LEU A 23 2.80 0.15 -6.83
CA LEU A 23 1.67 1.10 -6.79
C LEU A 23 1.55 1.92 -8.07
N ALA A 24 2.68 2.23 -8.71
CA ALA A 24 2.72 2.96 -9.99
C ALA A 24 2.08 2.19 -11.15
N GLU A 25 2.18 0.86 -11.13
CA GLU A 25 1.64 0.00 -12.20
C GLU A 25 0.11 0.02 -12.19
N ILE A 26 -0.51 0.35 -11.05
CA ILE A 26 -1.97 0.38 -10.88
C ILE A 26 -2.60 1.56 -11.64
N SER A 27 -1.86 2.65 -11.86
CA SER A 27 -2.33 3.87 -12.55
C SER A 27 -3.71 4.35 -12.03
N PRO A 28 -3.81 4.76 -10.75
CA PRO A 28 -5.08 5.17 -10.15
C PRO A 28 -5.63 6.45 -10.81
N SER A 29 -6.95 6.50 -11.01
CA SER A 29 -7.67 7.60 -11.66
C SER A 29 -8.31 8.54 -10.65
N ALA A 30 -7.94 9.82 -10.70
CA ALA A 30 -8.45 10.86 -9.80
C ALA A 30 -9.98 11.12 -9.91
N GLU A 31 -10.63 10.69 -10.99
CA GLU A 31 -12.07 10.87 -11.16
C GLU A 31 -12.92 9.81 -10.44
N ARG A 32 -12.35 8.62 -10.19
CA ARG A 32 -13.15 7.46 -9.77
C ARG A 32 -12.57 6.71 -8.57
N ASP A 33 -11.27 6.82 -8.33
CA ASP A 33 -10.60 6.00 -7.34
C ASP A 33 -10.49 6.70 -5.98
N ILE A 34 -10.59 5.91 -4.92
CA ILE A 34 -10.36 6.34 -3.54
C ILE A 34 -9.34 5.36 -2.95
N ALA A 35 -8.19 5.90 -2.53
CA ALA A 35 -7.11 5.09 -1.97
C ALA A 35 -7.24 5.00 -0.45
N TYR A 36 -7.23 3.78 0.07
CA TYR A 36 -7.19 3.50 1.50
C TYR A 36 -5.84 2.87 1.84
N LEU A 37 -5.06 3.56 2.67
CA LEU A 37 -3.73 3.14 3.07
C LEU A 37 -3.70 2.91 4.58
N CYS A 38 -3.29 1.71 5.00
CA CYS A 38 -3.07 1.40 6.41
C CYS A 38 -1.77 0.61 6.60
N GLY A 39 -1.03 0.90 7.67
CA GLY A 39 0.19 0.15 7.98
C GLY A 39 1.28 0.98 8.65
N ASN A 40 2.53 0.53 8.47
CA ASN A 40 3.71 1.25 8.97
C ASN A 40 3.72 2.70 8.43
N PRO A 41 3.99 3.71 9.28
CA PRO A 41 4.08 5.11 8.87
C PRO A 41 4.90 5.33 7.60
N ASN A 42 6.06 4.71 7.48
CA ASN A 42 6.96 4.86 6.33
C ASN A 42 6.32 4.36 5.02
N MET A 43 5.59 3.25 5.08
CA MET A 43 4.88 2.71 3.91
C MET A 43 3.72 3.63 3.50
N VAL A 44 2.93 4.08 4.47
CA VAL A 44 1.78 4.96 4.23
C VAL A 44 2.23 6.31 3.65
N ASP A 45 3.34 6.87 4.15
CA ASP A 45 3.88 8.13 3.64
C ASP A 45 4.43 7.99 2.21
N ALA A 46 5.17 6.92 1.92
CA ALA A 46 5.68 6.65 0.58
C ALA A 46 4.54 6.45 -0.44
N ALA A 47 3.53 5.66 -0.09
CA ALA A 47 2.37 5.44 -0.95
C ALA A 47 1.55 6.74 -1.14
N PHE A 48 1.39 7.55 -0.10
CA PHE A 48 0.70 8.83 -0.21
C PHE A 48 1.39 9.81 -1.16
N ALA A 49 2.72 9.91 -1.09
CA ALA A 49 3.51 10.74 -1.99
C ALA A 49 3.30 10.29 -3.45
N ALA A 50 3.45 8.99 -3.72
CA ALA A 50 3.25 8.43 -5.05
C ALA A 50 1.83 8.69 -5.58
N LEU A 51 0.78 8.46 -4.78
CA LEU A 51 -0.61 8.73 -5.18
C LEU A 51 -0.86 10.20 -5.53
N LYS A 52 -0.22 11.13 -4.81
CA LYS A 52 -0.27 12.54 -5.18
C LYS A 52 0.43 12.82 -6.51
N GLU A 53 1.54 12.16 -6.79
CA GLU A 53 2.23 12.28 -8.09
C GLU A 53 1.39 11.72 -9.24
N PHE A 54 0.56 10.69 -8.97
CA PHE A 54 -0.46 10.21 -9.92
C PHE A 54 -1.66 11.17 -10.09
N GLY A 55 -1.71 12.26 -9.34
CA GLY A 55 -2.76 13.26 -9.43
C GLY A 55 -4.01 12.95 -8.60
N LEU A 56 -3.96 11.97 -7.70
CA LEU A 56 -5.08 11.74 -6.79
C LEU A 56 -5.22 12.91 -5.80
N PRO A 57 -6.41 13.54 -5.70
CA PRO A 57 -6.64 14.62 -4.76
C PRO A 57 -6.59 14.11 -3.32
N VAL A 58 -6.00 14.90 -2.42
CA VAL A 58 -5.79 14.54 -1.00
C VAL A 58 -7.07 14.04 -0.29
N PRO A 59 -8.28 14.61 -0.52
CA PRO A 59 -9.52 14.09 0.06
C PRO A 59 -9.87 12.65 -0.33
N GLN A 60 -9.38 12.16 -1.47
CA GLN A 60 -9.58 10.78 -1.93
C GLN A 60 -8.52 9.81 -1.39
N ILE A 61 -7.50 10.30 -0.65
CA ILE A 61 -6.46 9.45 -0.07
C ILE A 61 -6.64 9.38 1.45
N ARG A 62 -7.20 8.27 1.92
CA ARG A 62 -7.46 7.98 3.33
C ARG A 62 -6.31 7.18 3.92
N ARG A 63 -5.84 7.57 5.10
CA ARG A 63 -4.60 7.05 5.69
C ARG A 63 -4.78 6.72 7.16
N GLU A 64 -4.31 5.55 7.56
CA GLU A 64 -4.23 5.12 8.95
C GLU A 64 -2.83 4.58 9.25
N LYS A 65 -2.08 5.28 10.10
CA LYS A 65 -0.71 4.89 10.45
C LYS A 65 -0.72 4.12 11.77
N TYR A 66 -0.10 2.95 11.77
CA TYR A 66 0.12 2.19 12.99
C TYR A 66 1.37 2.71 13.69
N ILE A 67 1.18 3.71 14.55
CA ILE A 67 2.24 4.23 15.41
C ILE A 67 2.22 3.41 16.70
N SER A 68 3.29 2.65 16.92
CA SER A 68 3.49 2.00 18.21
C SER A 68 3.90 3.06 19.22
N SER A 69 3.11 3.25 20.27
CA SER A 69 3.35 4.22 21.36
C SER A 69 4.11 3.62 22.54
N ARG A 70 4.94 2.59 22.31
CA ARG A 70 5.84 2.03 23.33
C ARG A 70 7.13 2.81 23.44
#